data_AF-A0A6P0U3W7-F1
#
_entry.id   AF-A0A6P0U3W7-F1
#
_cell.length_a   1.000
_cell.length_b   1.000
_cell.length_c   1.000
_cell.angle_alpha   90.00
_cell.angle_beta   90.00
_cell.angle_gamma   90.00
#
_symmetry.space_group_name_H-M   'P 1'
#
loop_
_entity.id
_entity.type
_entity.pdbx_description
1 polymer ?
#
loop_
_entity_poly.entity_id
_entity_poly.type
_entity_poly.pdbx_seq_one_letter_code
_entity_poly.pdbx_strand_id
1 'polypeptide(L)'
;LGFPLTVQTVKFMPGTISTIHNHGTWGIVAVLKGQEKNTFWKRSPDPENKYKIERVGEKILQPGDLISFTSNAIHNIEVIGDEPTFTFNIYGETKSSERFEFDPVAQTAKKF
;
A
#
# COMPACT_ATOMS: atom_id res chain seq x y z
N LEU A 1 9.59 17.54 -10.11
CA LEU A 1 9.93 18.25 -8.85
C LEU A 1 11.28 17.81 -8.29
N GLY A 2 11.82 16.64 -8.68
CA GLY A 2 13.26 16.35 -8.57
C GLY A 2 13.75 16.01 -7.16
N PHE A 3 12.86 15.62 -6.24
CA PHE A 3 13.27 15.15 -4.93
C PHE A 3 13.50 13.64 -4.99
N PRO A 4 14.67 13.14 -4.57
CA PRO A 4 15.01 11.72 -4.70
C PRO A 4 14.17 10.83 -3.77
N LEU A 5 13.57 11.42 -2.74
CA LEU A 5 12.65 10.75 -1.82
C LEU A 5 11.67 11.75 -1.20
N THR A 6 10.60 11.21 -0.63
CA THR A 6 9.65 11.90 0.24
C THR A 6 9.66 11.26 1.62
N VAL A 7 9.50 12.10 2.65
CA VAL A 7 9.31 11.66 4.04
C VAL A 7 7.99 12.25 4.51
N GLN A 8 7.11 11.40 5.04
CA GLN A 8 5.80 11.83 5.52
C GLN A 8 5.37 11.03 6.74
N THR A 9 4.52 11.63 7.57
CA THR A 9 3.74 10.89 8.55
C THR A 9 2.30 10.80 8.09
N VAL A 10 1.64 9.70 8.39
CA VAL A 10 0.24 9.48 8.02
C VAL A 10 -0.53 9.01 9.25
N LYS A 11 -1.75 9.54 9.42
CA LYS A 11 -2.68 9.14 10.46
C LYS A 11 -3.92 8.54 9.81
N PHE A 12 -4.27 7.32 10.18
CA PHE A 12 -5.52 6.68 9.79
C PHE A 12 -6.43 6.51 11.02
N MET A 13 -7.72 6.81 10.86
CA MET A 13 -8.70 6.68 11.94
C MET A 13 -9.23 5.23 12.02
N PRO A 14 -9.74 4.79 13.18
CA PRO A 14 -10.40 3.49 13.32
C PRO A 14 -11.43 3.22 12.21
N GLY A 15 -11.42 1.99 11.69
CA GLY A 15 -12.31 1.57 10.59
C GLY A 15 -11.89 2.06 9.20
N THR A 16 -10.76 2.77 9.06
CA THR A 16 -10.25 3.18 7.75
C THR A 16 -9.71 1.97 6.99
N ILE A 17 -10.14 1.83 5.73
CA ILE A 17 -9.60 0.87 4.76
C ILE A 17 -9.08 1.68 3.57
N SER A 18 -7.82 1.49 3.19
CA SER A 18 -7.27 2.13 2.00
C SER A 18 -7.75 1.45 0.72
N THR A 19 -7.58 2.13 -0.41
CA THR A 19 -7.70 1.47 -1.72
C THR A 19 -6.57 0.45 -1.91
N ILE A 20 -6.76 -0.49 -2.84
CA ILE A 20 -5.72 -1.45 -3.22
C ILE A 20 -4.83 -0.77 -4.25
N HIS A 21 -3.54 -0.60 -3.95
CA HIS A 21 -2.65 0.19 -4.79
C HIS A 21 -1.21 -0.30 -4.76
N ASN A 22 -0.43 0.13 -5.74
CA ASN A 22 1.03 0.13 -5.68
C ASN A 22 1.57 1.57 -5.56
N HIS A 23 2.90 1.69 -5.51
CA HIS A 23 3.55 2.96 -5.17
C HIS A 23 4.23 3.64 -6.36
N GLY A 24 4.54 2.91 -7.45
CA GLY A 24 5.33 3.44 -8.56
C GLY A 24 6.76 3.83 -8.15
N THR A 25 7.21 3.37 -6.99
CA THR A 25 8.54 3.55 -6.40
C THR A 25 8.73 2.61 -5.20
N TRP A 26 9.96 2.46 -4.70
CA TRP A 26 10.19 1.71 -3.46
C TRP A 26 9.70 2.49 -2.24
N GLY A 27 9.39 1.78 -1.15
CA GLY A 27 8.90 2.40 0.08
C GLY A 27 9.31 1.66 1.36
N ILE A 28 9.35 2.40 2.47
CA ILE A 28 9.48 1.88 3.83
C ILE A 28 8.40 2.55 4.68
N VAL A 29 7.63 1.76 5.41
CA VAL A 29 6.61 2.22 6.35
C VAL A 29 6.94 1.66 7.73
N ALA A 30 7.04 2.54 8.72
CA ALA A 30 7.21 2.19 10.12
C ALA A 30 5.95 2.55 10.90
N VAL A 31 5.42 1.60 11.66
CA VAL A 31 4.26 1.84 12.53
C VAL A 31 4.75 2.44 13.85
N LEU A 32 4.25 3.64 14.17
CA LEU A 32 4.64 4.37 15.38
C LEU A 32 3.60 4.23 16.50
N LYS A 33 2.32 4.08 16.14
CA LYS A 33 1.20 3.90 17.07
C LYS A 33 0.04 3.17 16.36
N GLY A 34 -0.81 2.46 17.10
CA GLY A 34 -1.94 1.72 16.57
C GLY A 34 -1.50 0.48 15.81
N GLN A 35 -2.46 -0.17 15.14
CA GLN A 35 -2.20 -1.39 14.37
C GLN A 35 -2.88 -1.29 13.00
N GLU A 36 -2.23 -1.87 11.99
CA GLU A 36 -2.81 -1.98 10.65
C GLU A 36 -2.62 -3.37 10.08
N LYS A 37 -3.68 -3.92 9.50
CA LYS A 37 -3.63 -5.15 8.71
C LYS A 37 -3.32 -4.78 7.27
N ASN A 38 -2.16 -5.19 6.79
CA ASN A 38 -1.74 -5.09 5.40
C ASN A 38 -2.20 -6.36 4.66
N THR A 39 -3.06 -6.21 3.65
CA THR A 39 -3.41 -7.31 2.73
C THR A 39 -2.61 -7.17 1.45
N PHE A 40 -1.95 -8.24 1.02
CA PHE A 40 -1.06 -8.25 -0.15
C PHE A 40 -1.72 -8.92 -1.34
N TRP A 41 -1.45 -8.36 -2.52
CA TRP A 41 -1.99 -8.82 -3.79
C TRP A 41 -0.88 -9.04 -4.80
N LYS A 42 -1.10 -9.96 -5.74
CA LYS A 42 -0.25 -10.14 -6.93
C LYS A 42 -1.10 -10.05 -8.18
N ARG A 43 -0.51 -9.55 -9.26
CA ARG A 43 -1.12 -9.67 -10.60
C ARG A 43 -1.29 -11.14 -10.94
N SER A 44 -2.44 -11.48 -11.49
CA SER A 44 -2.70 -12.80 -12.07
C SER A 44 -1.71 -13.06 -13.20
N PRO A 45 -1.21 -14.30 -13.37
CA PRO A 45 -0.37 -14.67 -14.51
C PRO A 45 -1.16 -14.74 -15.82
N ASP A 46 -2.50 -14.63 -15.77
CA ASP A 46 -3.40 -14.63 -16.92
C ASP A 46 -3.08 -13.47 -17.90
N PRO A 47 -2.65 -13.77 -19.14
CA PRO A 47 -2.27 -12.75 -20.11
C PRO A 47 -3.48 -11.95 -20.63
N GLU A 48 -4.70 -12.47 -20.52
CA GLU A 48 -5.91 -11.83 -21.06
C GLU A 48 -6.36 -10.63 -20.23
N ASN A 49 -6.00 -10.59 -18.94
CA ASN A 49 -6.31 -9.45 -18.07
C ASN A 49 -5.14 -9.03 -17.17
N LYS A 50 -4.33 -8.10 -17.70
CA LYS A 50 -3.19 -7.50 -16.98
C LYS A 50 -3.54 -6.78 -15.67
N TYR A 51 -4.80 -6.45 -15.41
CA TYR A 51 -5.25 -5.76 -14.21
C TYR A 51 -5.89 -6.68 -13.17
N LYS A 52 -6.12 -7.95 -13.52
CA LYS A 52 -6.59 -8.94 -12.56
C LYS A 52 -5.53 -9.14 -11.48
N ILE A 53 -5.94 -9.04 -10.23
CA ILE A 53 -5.10 -9.27 -9.06
C ILE A 53 -5.74 -10.31 -8.13
N GLU A 54 -4.91 -11.02 -7.39
CA GLU A 54 -5.31 -12.08 -6.48
C GLU A 54 -4.67 -11.82 -5.12
N ARG A 55 -5.44 -12.03 -4.04
CA ARG A 55 -4.95 -11.90 -2.67
C ARG A 55 -3.97 -13.05 -2.39
N VAL A 56 -2.79 -12.72 -1.89
CA VAL A 56 -1.72 -13.71 -1.65
C VAL A 56 -1.31 -13.85 -0.19
N GLY A 57 -1.84 -12.99 0.69
CA GLY A 57 -1.57 -13.06 2.12
C GLY A 57 -1.91 -11.76 2.83
N GLU A 58 -1.64 -11.75 4.13
CA GLU A 58 -1.80 -10.58 4.96
C GLU A 58 -0.79 -10.58 6.12
N LYS A 59 -0.56 -9.40 6.68
CA LYS A 59 0.25 -9.23 7.89
C LYS A 59 -0.31 -8.08 8.73
N ILE A 60 -0.43 -8.31 10.02
CA ILE A 60 -0.71 -7.25 10.99
C ILE A 60 0.62 -6.62 11.39
N LEU A 61 0.70 -5.29 11.31
CA LEU A 61 1.83 -4.51 11.80
C LEU A 61 1.41 -3.74 13.05
N GLN A 62 2.31 -3.71 14.03
CA GLN A 62 2.13 -3.05 15.32
C GLN A 62 3.27 -2.06 15.60
N PRO A 63 3.19 -1.22 16.65
CA PRO A 63 4.22 -0.23 16.91
C PRO A 63 5.62 -0.85 17.03
N GLY A 64 6.58 -0.28 16.30
CA GLY A 64 7.94 -0.80 16.19
C GLY A 64 8.18 -1.71 14.98
N ASP A 65 7.14 -2.19 14.31
CA ASP A 65 7.29 -2.94 13.06
C ASP A 65 7.60 -2.03 11.88
N LEU A 66 8.35 -2.59 10.93
CA LEU A 66 8.63 -1.99 9.64
C LEU A 66 8.23 -2.95 8.50
N ILE A 67 7.80 -2.37 7.40
CA ILE A 67 7.61 -3.06 6.13
C ILE A 67 8.25 -2.27 4.99
N SER A 68 8.81 -2.99 4.03
CA SER A 68 9.36 -2.40 2.81
C SER A 68 8.63 -2.93 1.57
N PHE A 69 8.54 -2.07 0.56
CA PHE A 69 7.84 -2.32 -0.69
C PHE A 69 8.76 -2.11 -1.88
N THR A 70 8.63 -3.00 -2.87
CA THR A 70 9.11 -2.73 -4.22
C THR A 70 8.09 -1.88 -4.98
N SER A 71 8.49 -1.26 -6.09
CA SER A 71 7.60 -0.40 -6.91
C SER A 71 6.25 -1.03 -7.29
N ASN A 72 6.28 -2.34 -7.53
CA ASN A 72 5.13 -3.11 -8.00
C ASN A 72 4.41 -3.89 -6.88
N ALA A 73 4.83 -3.75 -5.62
CA ALA A 73 4.11 -4.38 -4.51
C ALA A 73 2.72 -3.76 -4.39
N ILE A 74 1.69 -4.61 -4.41
CA ILE A 74 0.28 -4.20 -4.35
C ILE A 74 -0.25 -4.58 -2.97
N HIS A 75 -0.82 -3.61 -2.26
CA HIS A 75 -1.42 -3.85 -0.97
C HIS A 75 -2.60 -2.90 -0.69
N ASN A 76 -3.34 -3.19 0.36
CA ASN A 76 -4.17 -2.21 1.06
C ASN A 76 -4.01 -2.40 2.56
N ILE A 77 -4.30 -1.34 3.32
CA ILE A 77 -4.33 -1.38 4.78
C ILE A 77 -5.77 -1.31 5.29
N GLU A 78 -5.97 -1.89 6.46
CA GLU A 78 -7.16 -1.72 7.30
C GLU A 78 -6.66 -1.39 8.71
N VAL A 79 -7.11 -0.27 9.27
CA VAL A 79 -6.85 0.04 10.69
C VAL A 79 -7.64 -0.93 11.53
N ILE A 80 -6.93 -1.69 12.37
CA ILE A 80 -7.55 -2.63 13.30
C ILE A 80 -7.45 -2.06 14.71
N GLY A 81 -8.56 -2.11 15.45
CA GLY A 81 -8.67 -1.53 16.79
C GLY A 81 -9.49 -0.24 16.82
N ASP A 82 -9.56 0.34 18.02
CA ASP A 82 -10.36 1.52 18.36
C ASP A 82 -9.54 2.81 18.48
N GLU A 83 -8.22 2.73 18.30
CA GLU A 83 -7.32 3.89 18.25
C GLU A 83 -6.79 4.18 16.85
N PRO A 84 -6.43 5.44 16.54
CA PRO A 84 -5.79 5.77 15.26
C PRO A 84 -4.42 5.11 15.08
N THR A 85 -4.12 4.70 13.86
CA THR A 85 -2.78 4.25 13.44
C THR A 85 -1.97 5.43 12.94
N PHE A 86 -0.72 5.54 13.40
CA PHE A 86 0.22 6.58 12.99
C PHE A 86 1.47 5.93 12.41
N THR A 87 1.82 6.30 11.18
CA THR A 87 2.98 5.73 10.48
C THR A 87 3.97 6.81 10.05
N PHE A 88 5.23 6.41 9.94
CA PHE A 88 6.30 7.20 9.33
C PHE A 88 6.75 6.50 8.05
N ASN A 89 6.68 7.22 6.93
CA ASN A 89 6.84 6.64 5.60
C ASN A 89 7.97 7.35 4.86
N ILE A 90 8.82 6.56 4.22
CA ILE A 90 9.84 7.01 3.28
C ILE A 90 9.55 6.37 1.93
N TYR A 91 9.45 7.17 0.88
CA TYR A 91 9.30 6.68 -0.49
C TYR A 91 10.35 7.30 -1.39
N GLY A 92 10.82 6.56 -2.39
CA GLY A 92 11.67 7.12 -3.45
C GLY A 92 10.91 8.11 -4.34
N GLU A 93 11.58 8.58 -5.40
CA GLU A 93 10.92 9.37 -6.44
C GLU A 93 9.79 8.55 -7.09
N THR A 94 8.57 9.08 -7.03
CA THR A 94 7.36 8.40 -7.52
C THR A 94 7.21 8.59 -9.02
N LYS A 95 7.13 7.50 -9.77
CA LYS A 95 6.76 7.52 -11.18
C LYS A 95 5.24 7.39 -11.31
N SER A 96 4.53 8.51 -11.43
CA SER A 96 3.07 8.53 -11.52
C SER A 96 2.49 7.72 -12.70
N SER A 97 3.27 7.47 -13.75
CA SER A 97 2.87 6.58 -14.85
C SER A 97 2.83 5.09 -14.46
N GLU A 98 3.50 4.71 -13.38
CA GLU A 98 3.63 3.35 -12.87
C GLU A 98 2.81 3.11 -11.59
N ARG A 99 2.05 4.11 -11.12
CA ARG A 99 1.26 4.07 -9.88
C ARG A 99 -0.22 3.90 -10.20
N PHE A 100 -0.83 2.90 -9.56
CA PHE A 100 -2.18 2.46 -9.85
C PHE A 100 -2.95 2.13 -8.58
N GLU A 101 -4.25 2.42 -8.63
CA GLU A 101 -5.27 1.83 -7.79
C GLU A 101 -5.97 0.70 -8.57
N PHE A 102 -6.26 -0.41 -7.91
CA PHE A 102 -6.83 -1.62 -8.49
C PHE A 102 -8.23 -1.89 -7.92
N ASP A 103 -9.13 -2.33 -8.80
CA ASP A 103 -10.41 -2.91 -8.44
C ASP A 103 -10.37 -4.41 -8.76
N PRO A 104 -10.33 -5.29 -7.74
CA PRO A 104 -10.25 -6.74 -7.96
C PRO A 104 -11.56 -7.34 -8.49
N VAL A 105 -12.70 -6.67 -8.31
CA VAL A 105 -14.02 -7.15 -8.74
C VAL A 105 -14.24 -6.79 -10.20
N ALA A 106 -14.06 -5.51 -10.55
CA ALA A 106 -14.14 -5.06 -11.94
C ALA A 106 -12.93 -5.51 -12.78
N GLN A 107 -11.86 -5.96 -12.10
CA GLN A 107 -10.57 -6.31 -12.71
C GLN A 107 -10.01 -5.16 -13.56
N THR A 108 -10.06 -3.96 -13.00
CA THR A 108 -9.56 -2.74 -13.64
C THR A 108 -8.49 -2.07 -12.77
N ALA A 109 -7.71 -1.18 -13.38
CA ALA A 109 -6.84 -0.29 -12.63
C ALA A 109 -6.88 1.12 -13.22
N LYS A 110 -6.76 2.13 -12.36
CA LYS A 110 -6.67 3.55 -12.75
C LYS A 110 -5.39 4.17 -12.18
N LYS A 111 -4.90 5.23 -12.82
CA LYS A 111 -3.73 5.98 -12.32
C LYS A 111 -4.06 6.63 -10.98
N PHE A 112 -3.06 6.67 -10.10
CA PHE A 112 -3.14 7.16 -8.72
C PHE A 112 -1.91 8.00 -8.35
#